data_AF-A0A5C8SBZ4-F1
#
_entry.id   AF-A0A5C8SBZ4-F1
#
_cell.length_a   1.000
_cell.length_b   1.000
_cell.length_c   1.000
_cell.angle_alpha   90.00
_cell.angle_beta   90.00
_cell.angle_gamma   90.00
#
_symmetry.space_group_name_H-M   'P 1'
#
loop_
_entity.id
_entity.type
_entity.pdbx_description
1 polymer ?
#
loop_
_entity_poly.entity_id
_entity_poly.type
_entity_poly.pdbx_seq_one_letter_code
_entity_poly.pdbx_strand_id
1 'polypeptide(L)'
;MDATTAFTLATGIRVPGQSEARAAWLGLPVETRDRIGTLAVDHMLQMFLLGDDEAAHRQPLRGYSAAEGEAQRRADNVLDELWHLIERALPELFGTETTGPAWARPADQ
;
A
#
# COMPACT_ATOMS: atom_id res chain seq x y z
N MET A 1 8.75 7.60 -18.22
CA MET A 1 8.04 6.31 -18.12
C MET A 1 6.69 6.63 -17.51
N ASP A 2 5.61 6.40 -18.27
CA ASP A 2 4.26 6.75 -17.84
C ASP A 2 3.73 5.67 -16.88
N ALA A 3 3.71 5.97 -15.58
CA ALA A 3 3.23 5.05 -14.53
C ALA A 3 1.73 4.71 -14.67
N THR A 4 1.03 5.38 -15.58
CA THR A 4 -0.40 5.18 -15.84
C THR A 4 -0.69 3.83 -16.49
N THR A 5 0.27 3.28 -17.26
CA THR A 5 0.09 2.06 -18.07
C THR A 5 0.94 0.91 -17.55
N ALA A 6 0.48 -0.33 -17.77
CA ALA A 6 1.27 -1.51 -17.49
C ALA A 6 2.62 -1.48 -18.23
N PHE A 7 3.64 -2.08 -17.63
CA PHE A 7 4.99 -2.10 -18.19
C PHE A 7 5.60 -3.49 -18.09
N THR A 8 6.60 -3.77 -18.93
CA THR A 8 7.28 -5.06 -18.97
C THR A 8 8.68 -4.92 -18.39
N LEU A 9 9.04 -5.77 -17.43
CA LEU A 9 10.39 -5.87 -16.90
C LEU A 9 11.33 -6.50 -17.94
N ALA A 10 12.64 -6.32 -17.77
CA ALA A 10 13.65 -6.95 -18.63
C ALA A 10 13.53 -8.49 -18.68
N THR A 11 12.90 -9.10 -17.66
CA THR A 11 12.60 -10.53 -17.54
C THR A 11 11.36 -10.97 -18.32
N GLY A 12 10.66 -10.08 -19.03
CA GLY A 12 9.44 -10.38 -19.78
C GLY A 12 8.14 -10.34 -18.96
N ILE A 13 8.23 -10.10 -17.65
CA ILE A 13 7.08 -9.99 -16.75
C ILE A 13 6.31 -8.69 -17.01
N ARG A 14 5.00 -8.79 -17.28
CA ARG A 14 4.09 -7.64 -17.42
C ARG A 14 3.52 -7.23 -16.07
N VAL A 15 4.02 -6.12 -15.52
CA VAL A 15 3.56 -5.56 -14.25
C VAL A 15 2.31 -4.68 -14.47
N PRO A 16 1.24 -4.86 -13.68
CA PRO A 16 0.05 -4.03 -13.79
C PRO A 16 0.35 -2.55 -13.54
N GLY A 17 -0.29 -1.68 -14.33
CA GLY A 17 -0.14 -0.22 -14.20
C GLY A 17 -1.23 0.43 -13.34
N GLN A 18 -1.15 1.75 -13.14
CA GLN A 18 -2.14 2.49 -12.35
C GLN A 18 -3.58 2.35 -12.89
N SER A 19 -3.75 2.28 -14.22
CA SER A 19 -5.08 2.12 -14.83
C SER A 19 -5.74 0.79 -14.44
N GLU A 20 -4.97 -0.29 -14.32
CA GLU A 20 -5.46 -1.61 -13.94
C GLU A 20 -5.72 -1.69 -12.45
N ALA A 21 -4.83 -1.12 -11.64
CA ALA A 21 -5.06 -0.93 -10.21
C ALA A 21 -6.36 -0.15 -9.95
N ARG A 22 -6.59 0.93 -10.72
CA ARG A 22 -7.83 1.72 -10.67
C ARG A 22 -9.05 0.90 -11.07
N ALA A 23 -8.98 0.13 -12.16
CA ALA A 23 -10.10 -0.70 -12.59
C ALA A 23 -10.46 -1.74 -11.52
N ALA A 24 -9.47 -2.42 -10.95
CA ALA A 24 -9.66 -3.40 -9.88
C ALA A 24 -10.25 -2.73 -8.61
N TRP A 25 -9.73 -1.56 -8.23
CA TRP A 25 -10.27 -0.75 -7.14
C TRP A 25 -11.74 -0.41 -7.35
N LEU A 26 -12.12 0.08 -8.54
CA LEU A 26 -13.49 0.46 -8.85
C LEU A 26 -14.45 -0.75 -8.90
N GLY A 27 -13.93 -1.96 -9.09
CA GLY A 27 -14.70 -3.21 -9.04
C GLY A 27 -15.04 -3.70 -7.62
N LEU A 28 -14.42 -3.14 -6.58
CA LEU A 28 -14.68 -3.53 -5.20
C LEU A 28 -16.06 -3.08 -4.71
N PRO A 29 -16.69 -3.84 -3.78
CA PRO A 29 -17.85 -3.36 -3.04
C PRO A 29 -17.59 -1.99 -2.41
N VAL A 30 -18.63 -1.15 -2.32
CA VAL A 30 -18.51 0.20 -1.74
C VAL A 30 -17.99 0.12 -0.32
N GLU A 31 -18.49 -0.83 0.47
CA GLU A 31 -18.11 -1.05 1.86
C GLU A 31 -16.63 -1.39 2.01
N THR A 32 -16.08 -2.17 1.08
CA THR A 32 -14.64 -2.51 1.05
C THR A 32 -13.80 -1.29 0.69
N ARG A 33 -14.24 -0.49 -0.30
CA ARG A 33 -13.55 0.75 -0.68
C ARG A 33 -13.54 1.76 0.45
N ASP A 34 -14.67 1.93 1.13
CA ASP A 34 -14.80 2.85 2.26
C ASP A 34 -13.92 2.42 3.43
N ARG A 35 -13.86 1.11 3.71
CA ARG A 35 -12.97 0.57 4.75
C ARG A 35 -11.50 0.84 4.42
N ILE A 36 -11.06 0.54 3.19
CA ILE A 36 -9.68 0.80 2.76
C ILE A 36 -9.37 2.30 2.82
N GLY A 37 -10.29 3.15 2.33
CA GLY A 37 -10.13 4.60 2.36
C GLY A 37 -10.01 5.16 3.79
N THR A 38 -10.81 4.64 4.72
CA THR A 38 -10.77 5.04 6.14
C THR A 38 -9.42 4.69 6.77
N LEU A 39 -8.93 3.47 6.57
CA LEU A 39 -7.62 3.04 7.07
C LEU A 39 -6.49 3.87 6.47
N ALA A 40 -6.54 4.17 5.17
CA ALA A 40 -5.53 5.00 4.51
C ALA A 40 -5.49 6.45 5.08
N VAL A 41 -6.66 7.03 5.36
CA VAL A 41 -6.75 8.36 6.00
C VAL A 41 -6.22 8.33 7.43
N ASP A 42 -6.56 7.29 8.22
CA ASP A 42 -6.04 7.14 9.58
C ASP A 42 -4.51 6.99 9.58
N HIS A 43 -3.96 6.14 8.71
CA HIS A 43 -2.52 6.00 8.55
C HIS A 43 -1.83 7.36 8.27
N MET A 44 -2.36 8.13 7.33
CA MET A 44 -1.82 9.46 7.01
C MET A 44 -1.90 10.43 8.20
N LEU A 45 -2.98 10.37 8.99
CA LEU A 45 -3.11 11.17 10.20
C LEU A 45 -2.04 10.79 11.24
N GLN A 46 -1.79 9.48 11.45
CA GLN A 46 -0.74 9.03 12.37
C GLN A 46 0.66 9.47 11.92
N MET A 47 0.96 9.39 10.62
CA MET A 47 2.23 9.86 10.05
C MET A 47 2.40 11.38 10.18
N PHE A 48 1.32 12.14 10.03
CA PHE A 48 1.35 13.58 10.28
C PHE A 48 1.68 13.89 11.76
N LEU A 49 1.09 13.14 12.70
CA LEU A 49 1.36 13.27 14.14
C LEU A 49 2.78 12.84 14.54
N LEU A 50 3.42 11.96 13.75
CA LEU A 50 4.82 11.59 13.90
C LEU A 50 5.79 12.75 13.56
N GLY A 51 5.29 13.83 12.96
CA GLY A 51 6.13 14.94 12.53
C GLY A 51 6.83 14.66 11.20
N ASP A 52 6.17 13.95 10.29
CA ASP A 52 6.56 13.87 8.87
C ASP A 52 6.34 15.22 8.13
N ASP A 53 6.72 16.30 8.81
CA ASP A 53 7.00 17.61 8.22
C ASP A 53 8.44 17.51 7.71
N GLU A 54 8.62 17.50 6.38
CA GLU A 54 9.92 17.31 5.69
C GLU A 54 11.06 18.19 6.26
N ALA A 55 10.75 19.24 7.03
CA ALA A 55 11.70 20.06 7.77
C ALA A 55 12.46 19.33 8.90
N ALA A 56 11.90 18.26 9.49
CA ALA A 56 12.50 17.56 10.65
C ALA A 56 13.52 16.46 10.26
N HIS A 57 13.53 16.00 9.00
CA HIS A 57 14.42 14.94 8.52
C HIS A 57 15.92 15.30 8.46
N ARG A 58 16.31 16.53 8.84
CA ARG A 58 17.72 16.98 8.84
C ARG A 58 18.41 16.90 10.20
N GLN A 59 17.73 16.48 11.27
CA GLN A 59 18.40 16.27 12.56
C GLN A 59 18.17 14.85 13.07
N PRO A 60 19.20 14.19 13.63
CA PRO A 60 19.03 12.89 14.26
C PRO A 60 18.03 13.04 15.41
N LEU A 61 16.86 12.41 15.27
CA LEU A 61 15.78 12.44 16.25
C LEU A 61 16.31 11.96 17.60
N ARG A 62 16.48 12.88 18.55
CA ARG A 62 16.63 12.55 19.97
C ARG A 62 15.27 12.05 20.44
N GLY A 63 15.06 10.73 20.41
CA GLY A 63 14.00 9.98 21.10
C GLY A 63 12.57 10.53 20.95
N TYR A 64 11.69 9.76 20.31
CA TYR A 64 10.27 10.08 20.24
C TYR A 64 9.68 10.45 21.60
N SER A 65 8.87 11.50 21.63
CA SER A 65 7.92 11.76 22.71
C SER A 65 6.94 10.59 22.84
N ALA A 66 6.28 10.47 24.00
CA ALA A 66 5.28 9.42 24.21
C ALA A 66 4.12 9.49 23.19
N ALA A 67 3.79 10.70 22.70
CA ALA A 67 2.77 10.91 21.68
C ALA A 67 3.24 10.42 20.30
N GLU A 68 4.47 10.74 19.90
CA GLU A 68 5.04 10.27 18.64
C GLU A 68 5.25 8.75 18.64
N GLY A 69 5.65 8.17 19.77
CA GLY A 69 5.77 6.72 19.92
C GLY A 69 4.42 5.99 19.83
N GLU A 70 3.34 6.58 20.33
CA GLU A 70 1.99 6.04 20.16
C GLU A 70 1.50 6.19 18.71
N ALA A 71 1.75 7.34 18.07
CA ALA A 71 1.41 7.57 16.68
C ALA A 71 2.12 6.56 15.75
N GLN A 72 3.42 6.31 15.96
CA GLN A 72 4.16 5.29 15.22
C GLN A 72 3.52 3.91 15.33
N ARG A 73 3.22 3.45 16.56
CA ARG A 73 2.58 2.14 16.76
C ARG A 73 1.24 2.02 16.06
N ARG A 74 0.45 3.09 16.06
CA ARG A 74 -0.83 3.11 15.34
C ARG A 74 -0.64 3.12 13.84
N ALA A 75 0.31 3.90 13.32
CA ALA A 75 0.66 3.89 11.91
C ALA A 75 1.05 2.48 11.45
N ASP A 76 1.96 1.81 12.19
CA ASP A 76 2.40 0.44 11.88
C ASP A 76 1.21 -0.54 11.86
N ASN A 77 0.37 -0.52 12.89
CA ASN A 77 -0.79 -1.41 12.97
C ASN A 77 -1.81 -1.17 11.84
N VAL A 78 -2.08 0.09 11.52
CA VAL A 78 -3.02 0.45 10.44
C VAL A 78 -2.43 0.10 9.08
N LEU A 79 -1.12 0.26 8.89
CA LEU A 79 -0.44 -0.12 7.66
C LEU A 79 -0.51 -1.63 7.44
N ASP A 80 -0.28 -2.43 8.48
CA ASP A 80 -0.41 -3.90 8.42
C ASP A 80 -1.86 -4.32 8.11
N GLU A 81 -2.87 -3.69 8.74
CA GLU A 81 -4.27 -3.96 8.42
C GLU A 81 -4.61 -3.59 6.98
N LEU A 82 -4.14 -2.42 6.52
CA LEU A 82 -4.35 -1.93 5.17
C LEU A 82 -3.76 -2.87 4.12
N TRP A 83 -2.52 -3.35 4.33
CA TRP A 83 -1.86 -4.34 3.48
C TRP A 83 -2.70 -5.60 3.33
N HIS A 84 -3.04 -6.22 4.45
CA HIS A 84 -3.80 -7.46 4.46
C HIS A 84 -5.21 -7.31 3.88
N LEU A 85 -5.85 -6.16 4.10
CA LEU A 85 -7.17 -5.89 3.52
C LEU A 85 -7.09 -5.77 2.00
N ILE A 86 -6.10 -5.04 1.47
CA ILE A 86 -5.92 -4.84 0.03
C ILE A 86 -5.57 -6.15 -0.66
N GLU A 87 -4.63 -6.95 -0.13
CA GLU A 87 -4.23 -8.23 -0.71
C GLU A 87 -5.42 -9.18 -0.84
N ARG A 88 -6.24 -9.31 0.22
CA ARG A 88 -7.44 -10.16 0.20
C ARG A 88 -8.53 -9.62 -0.73
N ALA A 89 -8.66 -8.30 -0.85
CA ALA A 89 -9.68 -7.67 -1.68
C ALA A 89 -9.34 -7.73 -3.18
N LEU A 90 -8.04 -7.74 -3.54
CA LEU A 90 -7.56 -7.65 -4.92
C LEU A 90 -6.63 -8.81 -5.29
N PRO A 91 -7.10 -10.08 -5.21
CA PRO A 91 -6.25 -11.24 -5.45
C PRO A 91 -5.74 -11.34 -6.89
N GLU A 92 -6.39 -10.69 -7.86
CA GLU A 92 -5.90 -10.63 -9.24
C GLU A 92 -4.62 -9.80 -9.37
N LEU A 93 -4.45 -8.81 -8.48
CA LEU A 93 -3.27 -7.95 -8.45
C LEU A 93 -2.19 -8.47 -7.50
N PHE A 94 -2.56 -9.07 -6.37
CA PHE A 94 -1.59 -9.46 -5.33
C PHE A 94 -1.43 -10.96 -5.16
N GLY A 95 -2.26 -11.77 -5.82
CA GLY A 95 -2.33 -13.20 -5.57
C GLY A 95 -3.11 -13.53 -4.30
N THR A 96 -2.97 -14.76 -3.84
CA THR A 96 -3.50 -15.23 -2.56
C THR A 96 -2.36 -15.49 -1.59
N GLU A 97 -2.67 -15.69 -0.30
CA GLU A 97 -1.68 -16.06 0.73
C GLU A 97 -0.82 -17.27 0.33
N THR A 98 -1.37 -18.18 -0.47
CA THR A 98 -0.67 -19.42 -0.90
C THR A 98 -0.04 -19.32 -2.28
N THR A 99 -0.42 -18.32 -3.07
CA THR A 99 0.03 -18.17 -4.46
C THR A 99 0.26 -16.71 -4.80
N GLY A 100 1.51 -16.34 -5.08
CA GLY A 100 1.83 -15.00 -5.59
C GLY A 100 1.06 -14.64 -6.87
N PRO A 101 1.04 -13.34 -7.22
CA PRO A 101 0.18 -12.85 -8.29
C PRO A 101 0.56 -13.49 -9.63
N ALA A 102 -0.44 -13.69 -10.50
CA ALA A 102 -0.24 -14.37 -11.77
C ALA A 102 0.81 -13.68 -12.65
N TRP A 103 0.88 -12.36 -12.61
CA TRP A 103 1.87 -11.58 -13.35
C TRP A 103 3.30 -11.73 -12.83
N ALA A 104 3.51 -12.18 -11.58
CA ALA A 104 4.85 -12.42 -11.03
C ALA A 104 5.41 -13.81 -11.38
N ARG A 105 4.62 -14.69 -12.01
CA ARG A 105 5.09 -15.98 -12.48
C ARG A 105 5.74 -15.82 -13.87
N PRO A 106 6.86 -16.48 -14.13
CA PRO A 106 7.42 -16.54 -15.48
C PRO A 106 6.36 -17.06 -16.46
N ALA A 107 6.26 -16.44 -17.64
CA ALA A 107 5.63 -17.10 -18.77
C ALA A 107 6.51 -18.30 -19.12
N ASP A 108 5.99 -19.50 -18.89
CA ASP A 108 6.58 -20.81 -19.23
C ASP A 108 7.70 -21.34 -18.29
N GLN A 109 7.30 -22.27 -17.43
CA GLN A 109 8.06 -23.51 -17.15
C GLN A 109 7.25 -24.69 -17.69
#